data_AF-A0A2T6F6Y1-F1
#
_entry.id   AF-A0A2T6F6Y1-F1
#
_cell.length_a   1.000
_cell.length_b   1.000
_cell.length_c   1.000
_cell.angle_alpha   90.00
_cell.angle_beta   90.00
_cell.angle_gamma   90.00
#
_symmetry.space_group_name_H-M   'P 1'
#
loop_
_entity.id
_entity.type
_entity.pdbx_description
1 polymer ?
#
loop_
_entity_poly.entity_id
_entity_poly.type
_entity_poly.pdbx_seq_one_letter_code
_entity_poly.pdbx_strand_id
1 'polypeptide(L)'
;MSSSVNTKTLGKLSLGLTLVLGSLVAQQAVAHGYVESPPSRSLACYVGQNTGCIEPYEPQGVEWGGGGPAFDLTKPGKEAFPIGGPKDGDIAAGGLTDKYGSLNEQTANRWSKTKVKPGINTFKWKYTADHITAYWQFFITKKDWNPNMPLSRASFETAAIATQEHNGTKPNGGIMHSDHQVNIPADRSGYHVILAAWKTSDTSASFYQVIDVDIQNDIAVAPSKWKEVGSIQPSPTDLKADTVIRARVMVAGTEDRSKEVVMDIRSDDEGKSSQWPHALATKINAENTGYKAGQLTKDDEVKPAFGTNNAYVQKNSKVTGIMIDIQRANPIFSMDVSGIKPSYKIENGKVTLHFDVKALGDSSNVKNVVYNADKEEVARSEADVNDGSEHFSLNIEKAVAGNYELVTVGKAKSGKLIQKQSPFKLTGGDVVAPVVPVVPVVPVVPVVPVVPVVPVVPVVPVVPVTPKVPVVPVAGDYEFTYPNNVDSYVAGSLVFQPADGATYECKPFPYAGWCKQSPAHYAPGVGSNWDDAWIKISK
;
A
#
# COMPACT_ATOMS: atom_id res chain seq x y z
N MET A 1 -30.91 -75.77 -47.97
CA MET A 1 -32.12 -74.93 -47.90
C MET A 1 -31.64 -73.54 -47.51
N SER A 2 -31.17 -72.77 -48.49
CA SER A 2 -31.91 -71.71 -49.20
C SER A 2 -31.93 -70.41 -48.41
N SER A 3 -31.55 -69.22 -48.87
CA SER A 3 -30.91 -68.70 -50.09
C SER A 3 -30.54 -67.25 -49.69
N SER A 4 -29.35 -66.71 -49.93
CA SER A 4 -29.03 -65.87 -51.10
C SER A 4 -28.30 -64.62 -50.61
N VAL A 5 -27.24 -64.30 -51.33
CA VAL A 5 -26.35 -63.14 -51.27
C VAL A 5 -27.09 -61.87 -51.72
N ASN A 6 -26.70 -60.68 -51.22
CA ASN A 6 -26.43 -59.55 -52.12
C ASN A 6 -25.58 -58.44 -51.48
N THR A 7 -24.50 -58.14 -52.17
CA THR A 7 -23.68 -56.94 -52.08
C THR A 7 -24.45 -55.73 -52.67
N LYS A 8 -24.25 -54.52 -52.11
CA LYS A 8 -24.14 -53.27 -52.89
C LYS A 8 -23.69 -52.07 -52.05
N THR A 9 -22.79 -51.34 -52.67
CA THR A 9 -22.05 -50.13 -52.35
C THR A 9 -22.89 -48.86 -52.15
N LEU A 10 -22.32 -47.93 -51.37
CA LEU A 10 -22.42 -46.46 -51.40
C LEU A 10 -23.76 -45.73 -51.16
N GLY A 11 -23.78 -44.88 -50.13
CA GLY A 11 -24.69 -43.75 -49.98
C GLY A 11 -24.16 -42.74 -48.95
N LYS A 12 -23.78 -41.54 -49.41
CA LYS A 12 -23.29 -40.43 -48.60
C LYS A 12 -24.42 -39.75 -47.81
N LEU A 13 -24.01 -39.11 -46.71
CA LEU A 13 -24.66 -38.03 -45.94
C LEU A 13 -25.88 -38.37 -45.07
N SER A 14 -25.65 -38.32 -43.75
CA SER A 14 -26.41 -37.40 -42.89
C SER A 14 -25.52 -36.89 -41.76
N LEU A 15 -25.12 -35.63 -41.91
CA LEU A 15 -24.54 -34.78 -40.86
C LEU A 15 -25.60 -34.67 -39.75
N GLY A 16 -25.39 -35.31 -38.61
CA GLY A 16 -26.39 -35.31 -37.56
C GLY A 16 -25.93 -35.95 -36.26
N LEU A 17 -25.65 -35.08 -35.29
CA LEU A 17 -25.78 -35.34 -33.85
C LEU A 17 -24.72 -36.23 -33.18
N THR A 18 -23.58 -35.64 -32.80
CA THR A 18 -22.98 -35.89 -31.46
C THR A 18 -22.02 -34.75 -31.07
N LEU A 19 -22.56 -33.72 -30.44
CA LEU A 19 -21.79 -32.65 -29.80
C LEU A 19 -22.37 -32.40 -28.42
N VAL A 20 -22.10 -33.29 -27.46
CA VAL A 20 -22.02 -32.97 -26.02
C VAL A 20 -21.13 -34.04 -25.35
N LEU A 21 -19.82 -33.95 -25.54
CA LEU A 21 -18.88 -34.55 -24.58
C LEU A 21 -18.67 -33.50 -23.49
N GLY A 22 -19.22 -33.79 -22.32
CA GLY A 22 -19.35 -32.87 -21.19
C GLY A 22 -18.03 -32.27 -20.76
N SER A 23 -17.91 -30.97 -20.95
CA SER A 23 -17.08 -30.12 -20.12
C SER A 23 -17.76 -29.97 -18.76
N LEU A 24 -17.55 -30.93 -17.86
CA LEU A 24 -17.68 -30.71 -16.41
C LEU A 24 -16.54 -29.79 -15.98
N VAL A 25 -16.65 -28.51 -16.32
CA VAL A 25 -15.90 -27.49 -15.60
C VAL A 25 -16.57 -27.43 -14.23
N ALA A 26 -15.88 -27.91 -13.19
CA ALA A 26 -16.30 -27.63 -11.82
C ALA A 26 -16.45 -26.11 -11.72
N GLN A 27 -17.68 -25.62 -11.55
CA GLN A 27 -17.90 -24.21 -11.27
C GLN A 27 -17.12 -23.91 -9.99
N GLN A 28 -16.05 -23.12 -10.11
CA GLN A 28 -15.44 -22.50 -8.94
C GLN A 28 -16.55 -21.70 -8.27
N ALA A 29 -16.90 -22.08 -7.04
CA ALA A 29 -17.90 -21.39 -6.28
C ALA A 29 -17.33 -20.03 -5.93
N VAL A 30 -17.96 -18.94 -6.37
CA VAL A 30 -17.60 -17.58 -5.95
C VAL A 30 -18.32 -17.32 -4.62
N ALA A 31 -18.13 -18.20 -3.64
CA ALA A 31 -18.64 -18.03 -2.29
C ALA A 31 -17.66 -17.15 -1.51
N HIS A 32 -18.18 -16.25 -0.67
CA HIS A 32 -17.34 -15.20 -0.10
C HIS A 32 -17.86 -14.74 1.27
N GLY A 33 -17.03 -14.91 2.31
CA GLY A 33 -17.33 -14.42 3.66
C GLY A 33 -16.13 -14.46 4.60
N TYR A 34 -16.17 -13.64 5.65
CA TYR A 34 -15.11 -13.54 6.64
C TYR A 34 -15.67 -13.29 8.05
N VAL A 35 -14.85 -13.53 9.07
CA VAL A 35 -15.21 -13.20 10.46
C VAL A 35 -14.88 -11.73 10.72
N GLU A 36 -15.91 -10.92 10.97
CA GLU A 36 -15.79 -9.49 11.22
C GLU A 36 -15.43 -9.18 12.69
N SER A 37 -15.89 -10.02 13.62
CA SER A 37 -15.69 -9.80 15.05
C SER A 37 -15.62 -11.13 15.83
N PRO A 38 -14.55 -11.38 16.61
CA PRO A 38 -13.24 -10.72 16.51
C PRO A 38 -12.69 -10.75 15.07
N PRO A 39 -11.96 -9.71 14.61
CA PRO A 39 -11.50 -9.65 13.23
C PRO A 39 -10.60 -10.84 12.89
N SER A 40 -10.89 -11.52 11.78
CA SER A 40 -10.01 -12.57 11.27
C SER A 40 -8.66 -12.02 10.83
N ARG A 41 -7.65 -12.88 10.71
CA ARG A 41 -6.31 -12.53 10.24
C ARG A 41 -6.32 -11.93 8.82
N SER A 42 -7.15 -12.48 7.94
CA SER A 42 -7.33 -11.98 6.57
C SER A 42 -8.00 -10.61 6.56
N LEU A 43 -9.02 -10.38 7.41
CA LEU A 43 -9.61 -9.05 7.59
C LEU A 43 -8.60 -8.07 8.18
N ALA A 44 -7.84 -8.49 9.20
CA ALA A 44 -6.80 -7.67 9.81
C ALA A 44 -5.69 -7.29 8.83
N CYS A 45 -5.35 -8.15 7.86
CA CYS A 45 -4.50 -7.76 6.72
C CYS A 45 -5.19 -6.70 5.84
N TYR A 46 -6.42 -6.96 5.42
CA TYR A 46 -7.19 -6.05 4.55
C TYR A 46 -7.35 -4.64 5.13
N VAL A 47 -7.54 -4.51 6.44
CA VAL A 47 -7.69 -3.20 7.11
C VAL A 47 -6.35 -2.59 7.55
N GLY A 48 -5.21 -3.20 7.21
CA GLY A 48 -3.87 -2.70 7.56
C GLY A 48 -3.48 -2.87 9.04
N GLN A 49 -4.22 -3.64 9.82
CA GLN A 49 -3.86 -3.97 11.21
C GLN A 49 -2.70 -4.97 11.27
N ASN A 50 -2.64 -5.90 10.31
CA ASN A 50 -1.49 -6.76 10.07
C ASN A 50 -0.68 -6.20 8.89
N THR A 51 0.65 -6.18 9.03
CA THR A 51 1.56 -5.74 7.96
C THR A 51 2.19 -6.94 7.24
N GLY A 52 2.90 -6.70 6.13
CA GLY A 52 3.62 -7.73 5.38
C GLY A 52 2.70 -8.76 4.71
N CYS A 53 1.47 -8.37 4.38
CA CYS A 53 0.54 -9.19 3.65
C CYS A 53 0.66 -8.87 2.13
N ILE A 54 0.58 -9.88 1.25
CA ILE A 54 0.52 -9.71 -0.23
C ILE A 54 -0.82 -9.07 -0.71
N GLU A 55 -0.82 -7.80 -1.10
CA GLU A 55 -1.99 -7.13 -1.69
C GLU A 55 -2.22 -7.52 -3.17
N PRO A 56 -3.48 -7.51 -3.67
CA PRO A 56 -4.72 -7.14 -2.96
C PRO A 56 -5.32 -8.28 -2.10
N TYR A 57 -5.69 -7.99 -0.85
CA TYR A 57 -6.49 -8.91 -0.04
C TYR A 57 -7.99 -8.80 -0.28
N GLU A 58 -8.62 -9.94 -0.47
CA GLU A 58 -10.06 -10.10 -0.40
C GLU A 58 -10.34 -11.00 0.81
N PRO A 59 -10.60 -10.45 2.01
CA PRO A 59 -10.73 -11.24 3.23
C PRO A 59 -11.81 -12.31 3.15
N GLN A 60 -12.81 -12.05 2.30
CA GLN A 60 -13.93 -12.93 1.99
C GLN A 60 -13.55 -14.19 1.18
N GLY A 61 -12.41 -14.22 0.50
CA GLY A 61 -12.08 -15.23 -0.52
C GLY A 61 -11.22 -16.41 -0.04
N VAL A 62 -11.02 -16.57 1.28
CA VAL A 62 -10.18 -17.65 1.84
C VAL A 62 -10.91 -19.00 1.77
N GLU A 63 -10.99 -19.55 0.57
CA GLU A 63 -11.78 -20.71 0.18
C GLU A 63 -10.91 -21.95 -0.08
N TRP A 64 -11.46 -23.13 0.24
CA TRP A 64 -10.98 -24.41 -0.25
C TRP A 64 -12.05 -25.14 -1.04
N GLY A 65 -11.77 -25.43 -2.32
CA GLY A 65 -12.57 -26.34 -3.14
C GLY A 65 -12.12 -27.79 -2.94
N GLY A 66 -12.64 -28.46 -1.91
CA GLY A 66 -12.12 -29.76 -1.48
C GLY A 66 -12.42 -30.97 -2.37
N GLY A 67 -13.14 -30.80 -3.48
CA GLY A 67 -13.51 -31.89 -4.39
C GLY A 67 -14.42 -32.94 -3.72
N GLY A 68 -15.70 -32.96 -4.08
CA GLY A 68 -16.68 -33.88 -3.49
C GLY A 68 -18.11 -33.50 -3.86
N PRO A 69 -19.11 -34.34 -3.55
CA PRO A 69 -20.51 -33.99 -3.78
C PRO A 69 -20.92 -32.81 -2.91
N ALA A 70 -21.77 -31.92 -3.44
CA ALA A 70 -22.27 -30.74 -2.74
C ALA A 70 -23.10 -31.05 -1.47
N PHE A 71 -23.61 -32.28 -1.32
CA PHE A 71 -24.68 -32.62 -0.38
C PHE A 71 -24.33 -33.70 0.66
N ASP A 72 -23.32 -33.48 1.51
CA ASP A 72 -23.31 -34.12 2.85
C ASP A 72 -23.51 -33.04 3.92
N LEU A 73 -24.73 -32.99 4.46
CA LEU A 73 -25.16 -31.97 5.42
C LEU A 73 -24.76 -32.28 6.85
N THR A 74 -24.20 -33.47 7.13
CA THR A 74 -24.20 -33.98 8.51
C THR A 74 -22.81 -34.10 9.14
N LYS A 75 -21.73 -34.29 8.36
CA LYS A 75 -20.35 -34.36 8.90
C LYS A 75 -19.31 -33.92 7.87
N PRO A 76 -18.17 -33.37 8.29
CA PRO A 76 -17.04 -33.13 7.39
C PRO A 76 -16.55 -34.44 6.79
N GLY A 77 -16.57 -34.54 5.46
CA GLY A 77 -15.90 -35.59 4.70
C GLY A 77 -14.45 -35.23 4.37
N LYS A 78 -13.90 -35.83 3.31
CA LYS A 78 -12.52 -35.55 2.84
C LYS A 78 -12.37 -34.16 2.22
N GLU A 79 -13.45 -33.41 2.09
CA GLU A 79 -13.47 -32.06 1.56
C GLU A 79 -13.24 -30.98 2.63
N ALA A 80 -13.46 -31.28 3.91
CA ALA A 80 -13.44 -30.28 4.98
C ALA A 80 -12.53 -30.65 6.17
N PHE A 81 -11.96 -29.63 6.82
CA PHE A 81 -11.18 -29.78 8.05
C PHE A 81 -12.02 -30.40 9.18
N PRO A 82 -11.46 -31.24 10.06
CA PRO A 82 -10.06 -31.64 10.15
C PRO A 82 -9.68 -32.87 9.33
N ILE A 83 -10.65 -33.60 8.77
CA ILE A 83 -10.39 -34.88 8.08
C ILE A 83 -9.73 -34.62 6.72
N GLY A 84 -10.32 -33.74 5.94
CA GLY A 84 -9.79 -33.20 4.69
C GLY A 84 -9.54 -31.72 4.81
N GLY A 85 -9.88 -30.94 3.77
CA GLY A 85 -9.60 -29.51 3.75
C GLY A 85 -8.17 -29.19 3.33
N PRO A 86 -7.71 -27.94 3.53
CA PRO A 86 -6.35 -27.52 3.23
C PRO A 86 -5.30 -28.41 3.92
N LYS A 87 -4.18 -28.66 3.23
CA LYS A 87 -3.06 -29.40 3.82
C LYS A 87 -2.43 -28.61 4.97
N ASP A 88 -1.72 -29.32 5.85
CA ASP A 88 -0.94 -28.70 6.91
C ASP A 88 0.05 -27.68 6.33
N GLY A 89 0.21 -26.55 7.02
CA GLY A 89 0.98 -25.40 6.53
C GLY A 89 0.15 -24.40 5.71
N ASP A 90 -0.96 -24.83 5.08
CA ASP A 90 -1.76 -23.98 4.19
C ASP A 90 -3.16 -23.63 4.74
N ILE A 91 -3.41 -23.96 6.01
CA ILE A 91 -4.72 -23.81 6.66
C ILE A 91 -5.18 -22.34 6.70
N ALA A 92 -4.27 -21.41 7.02
CA ALA A 92 -4.62 -19.99 7.14
C ALA A 92 -4.91 -19.32 5.79
N ALA A 93 -4.32 -19.84 4.71
CA ALA A 93 -4.59 -19.42 3.33
C ALA A 93 -5.81 -20.13 2.70
N GLY A 94 -6.52 -20.99 3.44
CA GLY A 94 -7.60 -21.80 2.88
C GLY A 94 -7.12 -22.77 1.79
N GLY A 95 -5.81 -23.04 1.71
CA GLY A 95 -5.20 -23.83 0.63
C GLY A 95 -4.89 -23.06 -0.66
N LEU A 96 -5.26 -21.77 -0.76
CA LEU A 96 -4.94 -20.90 -1.89
C LEU A 96 -3.61 -20.17 -1.66
N THR A 97 -2.53 -20.93 -1.52
CA THR A 97 -1.20 -20.42 -1.14
C THR A 97 -0.65 -19.39 -2.12
N ASP A 98 -0.95 -19.48 -3.42
CA ASP A 98 -0.50 -18.49 -4.40
C ASP A 98 -1.14 -17.11 -4.18
N LYS A 99 -2.37 -17.06 -3.64
CA LYS A 99 -3.12 -15.81 -3.41
C LYS A 99 -2.99 -15.31 -1.97
N TYR A 100 -3.05 -16.21 -0.99
CA TYR A 100 -3.11 -15.88 0.43
C TYR A 100 -1.94 -16.46 1.25
N GLY A 101 -0.87 -16.91 0.60
CA GLY A 101 0.23 -17.64 1.23
C GLY A 101 0.92 -16.91 2.38
N SER A 102 0.97 -15.57 2.38
CA SER A 102 1.53 -14.83 3.53
C SER A 102 0.70 -14.98 4.82
N LEU A 103 -0.57 -15.40 4.76
CA LEU A 103 -1.36 -15.72 5.95
C LEU A 103 -0.84 -16.98 6.67
N ASN A 104 -0.09 -17.85 5.98
CA ASN A 104 0.49 -19.07 6.52
C ASN A 104 1.74 -18.82 7.37
N GLU A 105 2.34 -17.63 7.29
CA GLU A 105 3.46 -17.27 8.16
C GLU A 105 3.03 -17.37 9.63
N GLN A 106 3.85 -17.97 10.48
CA GLN A 106 3.46 -18.21 11.87
C GLN A 106 4.66 -18.04 12.80
N THR A 107 4.64 -16.95 13.56
CA THR A 107 5.49 -16.72 14.74
C THR A 107 4.63 -16.17 15.87
N ALA A 108 5.14 -16.24 17.09
CA ALA A 108 4.48 -15.70 18.28
C ALA A 108 4.08 -14.22 18.12
N ASN A 109 4.85 -13.45 17.34
CA ASN A 109 4.72 -12.00 17.23
C ASN A 109 4.26 -11.51 15.85
N ARG A 110 4.00 -12.42 14.89
CA ARG A 110 3.66 -12.05 13.51
C ARG A 110 2.32 -11.34 13.36
N TRP A 111 1.32 -11.75 14.16
CA TRP A 111 -0.07 -11.35 14.00
C TRP A 111 -0.57 -10.53 15.19
N SER A 112 -1.38 -9.52 14.91
CA SER A 112 -2.14 -8.77 15.91
C SER A 112 -3.17 -9.69 16.57
N LYS A 113 -3.40 -9.52 17.88
CA LYS A 113 -4.21 -10.45 18.70
C LYS A 113 -5.37 -9.70 19.34
N THR A 114 -6.58 -10.23 19.20
CA THR A 114 -7.75 -9.69 19.91
C THR A 114 -7.79 -10.26 21.33
N LYS A 115 -7.89 -9.38 22.33
CA LYS A 115 -8.07 -9.80 23.73
C LYS A 115 -9.47 -10.39 23.92
N VAL A 116 -9.54 -11.62 24.42
CA VAL A 116 -10.79 -12.33 24.71
C VAL A 116 -10.73 -12.95 26.10
N LYS A 117 -11.86 -13.38 26.65
CA LYS A 117 -11.91 -14.13 27.92
C LYS A 117 -12.38 -15.55 27.67
N PRO A 118 -12.02 -16.51 28.54
CA PRO A 118 -12.71 -17.81 28.54
C PRO A 118 -14.22 -17.66 28.76
N GLY A 119 -14.97 -18.67 28.34
CA GLY A 119 -16.43 -18.63 28.35
C GLY A 119 -17.03 -18.25 26.99
N ILE A 120 -18.32 -17.90 27.01
CA ILE A 120 -19.08 -17.58 25.80
C ILE A 120 -18.58 -16.26 25.19
N ASN A 121 -18.15 -16.33 23.94
CA ASN A 121 -17.80 -15.20 23.09
C ASN A 121 -18.65 -15.26 21.81
N THR A 122 -19.03 -14.10 21.28
CA THR A 122 -19.79 -14.01 20.02
C THR A 122 -18.84 -13.80 18.85
N PHE A 123 -18.92 -14.70 17.85
CA PHE A 123 -18.22 -14.61 16.58
C PHE A 123 -19.21 -14.19 15.49
N LYS A 124 -18.89 -13.11 14.79
CA LYS A 124 -19.75 -12.52 13.77
C LYS A 124 -19.15 -12.79 12.40
N TRP A 125 -19.91 -13.43 11.51
CA TRP A 125 -19.54 -13.57 10.11
C TRP A 125 -20.23 -12.49 9.29
N LYS A 126 -19.52 -11.97 8.29
CA LYS A 126 -20.06 -11.16 7.21
C LYS A 126 -19.91 -11.92 5.89
N TYR A 127 -20.97 -11.91 5.09
CA TYR A 127 -21.04 -12.54 3.79
C TYR A 127 -21.07 -11.47 2.69
N THR A 128 -20.50 -11.80 1.54
CA THR A 128 -20.53 -10.95 0.34
C THR A 128 -21.14 -11.68 -0.85
N ALA A 129 -21.39 -12.99 -0.71
CA ALA A 129 -22.17 -13.80 -1.64
C ALA A 129 -23.07 -14.75 -0.84
N ASP A 130 -24.30 -14.94 -1.34
CA ASP A 130 -25.28 -15.85 -0.75
C ASP A 130 -24.97 -17.30 -1.10
N HIS A 131 -24.75 -18.14 -0.08
CA HIS A 131 -24.67 -19.58 -0.23
C HIS A 131 -25.55 -20.28 0.78
N ILE A 132 -26.13 -21.41 0.39
CA ILE A 132 -26.81 -22.26 1.36
C ILE A 132 -25.77 -22.95 2.25
N THR A 133 -25.97 -22.93 3.57
CA THR A 133 -24.98 -23.41 4.53
C THR A 133 -25.32 -24.80 5.04
N ALA A 134 -24.30 -25.66 5.12
CA ALA A 134 -24.38 -26.93 5.83
C ALA A 134 -24.11 -26.74 7.33
N TYR A 135 -23.00 -26.10 7.69
CA TYR A 135 -22.66 -25.83 9.09
C TYR A 135 -21.53 -24.80 9.25
N TRP A 136 -21.35 -24.36 10.49
CA TRP A 136 -20.15 -23.67 10.97
C TRP A 136 -19.44 -24.50 12.04
N GLN A 137 -18.12 -24.56 11.98
CA GLN A 137 -17.28 -25.19 12.99
C GLN A 137 -16.19 -24.24 13.48
N PHE A 138 -15.91 -24.29 14.77
CA PHE A 138 -14.85 -23.50 15.41
C PHE A 138 -13.89 -24.43 16.12
N PHE A 139 -12.61 -24.36 15.76
CA PHE A 139 -11.53 -25.11 16.39
C PHE A 139 -10.60 -24.14 17.11
N ILE A 140 -9.89 -24.62 18.13
CA ILE A 140 -8.91 -23.83 18.89
C ILE A 140 -7.60 -24.60 18.99
N THR A 141 -6.49 -23.87 19.05
CA THR A 141 -5.18 -24.51 19.27
C THR A 141 -5.11 -25.24 20.61
N LYS A 142 -4.31 -26.31 20.64
CA LYS A 142 -4.01 -27.08 21.86
C LYS A 142 -3.32 -26.21 22.90
N LYS A 143 -3.38 -26.62 24.17
CA LYS A 143 -2.75 -25.89 25.29
C LYS A 143 -1.25 -25.69 25.10
N ASP A 144 -0.57 -26.67 24.53
CA ASP A 144 0.88 -26.74 24.31
C ASP A 144 1.27 -26.50 22.84
N TRP A 145 0.39 -25.88 22.04
CA TRP A 145 0.70 -25.57 20.65
C TRP A 145 1.95 -24.69 20.53
N ASN A 146 2.75 -24.92 19.49
CA ASN A 146 3.93 -24.10 19.23
C ASN A 146 3.55 -22.92 18.31
N PRO A 147 3.56 -21.66 18.80
CA PRO A 147 3.17 -20.49 18.02
C PRO A 147 4.20 -20.09 16.96
N ASN A 148 5.36 -20.78 16.91
CA ASN A 148 6.45 -20.56 15.95
C ASN A 148 6.56 -21.68 14.91
N MET A 149 5.55 -22.54 14.79
CA MET A 149 5.44 -23.51 13.69
C MET A 149 4.22 -23.17 12.83
N PRO A 150 4.28 -23.40 11.51
CA PRO A 150 3.12 -23.30 10.63
C PRO A 150 1.92 -24.07 11.19
N LEU A 151 0.72 -23.50 11.02
CA LEU A 151 -0.50 -24.13 11.49
C LEU A 151 -0.72 -25.47 10.80
N SER A 152 -0.97 -26.50 11.60
CA SER A 152 -1.23 -27.87 11.16
C SER A 152 -2.39 -28.46 11.97
N ARG A 153 -2.92 -29.60 11.56
CA ARG A 153 -3.86 -30.38 12.38
C ARG A 153 -3.30 -30.68 13.78
N ALA A 154 -1.98 -30.87 13.90
CA ALA A 154 -1.34 -31.09 15.19
C ALA A 154 -1.42 -29.86 16.13
N SER A 155 -1.58 -28.65 15.57
CA SER A 155 -1.74 -27.39 16.31
C SER A 155 -3.11 -27.26 16.98
N PHE A 156 -4.16 -27.88 16.42
CA PHE A 156 -5.55 -27.72 16.84
C PHE A 156 -6.07 -28.90 17.67
N GLU A 157 -7.03 -28.62 18.55
CA GLU A 157 -7.90 -29.66 19.07
C GLU A 157 -8.67 -30.31 17.92
N THR A 158 -8.68 -31.64 17.86
CA THR A 158 -9.37 -32.37 16.78
C THR A 158 -10.89 -32.17 16.85
N ALA A 159 -11.43 -32.00 18.06
CA ALA A 159 -12.83 -31.69 18.26
C ALA A 159 -13.07 -30.17 18.17
N ALA A 160 -14.08 -29.76 17.41
CA ALA A 160 -14.52 -28.38 17.38
C ALA A 160 -15.08 -27.97 18.76
N ILE A 161 -14.75 -26.76 19.20
CA ILE A 161 -15.30 -26.15 20.43
C ILE A 161 -16.72 -25.61 20.23
N ALA A 162 -17.15 -25.46 18.98
CA ALA A 162 -18.54 -25.24 18.61
C ALA A 162 -18.80 -25.83 17.22
N THR A 163 -19.93 -26.51 17.05
CA THR A 163 -20.49 -26.93 15.76
C THR A 163 -21.94 -26.46 15.71
N GLN A 164 -22.29 -25.74 14.64
CA GLN A 164 -23.63 -25.20 14.43
C GLN A 164 -24.12 -25.69 13.08
N GLU A 165 -24.92 -26.75 13.10
CA GLU A 165 -25.57 -27.26 11.90
C GLU A 165 -26.60 -26.26 11.37
N HIS A 166 -26.69 -26.18 10.06
CA HIS A 166 -27.64 -25.32 9.36
C HIS A 166 -28.38 -26.15 8.32
N ASN A 167 -29.68 -25.95 8.25
CA ASN A 167 -30.63 -26.80 7.53
C ASN A 167 -30.53 -26.72 5.98
N GLY A 168 -29.37 -26.40 5.41
CA GLY A 168 -29.20 -26.24 3.96
C GLY A 168 -29.93 -25.02 3.40
N THR A 169 -30.20 -24.01 4.23
CA THR A 169 -30.75 -22.72 3.80
C THR A 169 -29.69 -21.61 3.85
N LYS A 170 -30.04 -20.41 3.38
CA LYS A 170 -29.13 -19.26 3.49
C LYS A 170 -28.87 -18.91 4.97
N PRO A 171 -27.65 -18.46 5.34
CA PRO A 171 -27.37 -17.90 6.65
C PRO A 171 -28.40 -16.84 7.02
N ASN A 172 -28.94 -16.92 8.23
CA ASN A 172 -29.81 -15.88 8.82
C ASN A 172 -30.95 -15.39 7.88
N GLY A 173 -31.56 -16.30 7.12
CA GLY A 173 -32.66 -15.96 6.20
C GLY A 173 -32.25 -15.13 4.96
N GLY A 174 -30.96 -15.12 4.59
CA GLY A 174 -30.42 -14.28 3.51
C GLY A 174 -29.92 -12.91 3.97
N ILE A 175 -29.86 -12.67 5.27
CA ILE A 175 -29.13 -11.53 5.83
C ILE A 175 -27.64 -11.85 5.70
N MET A 176 -26.87 -10.91 5.13
CA MET A 176 -25.43 -11.04 4.86
C MET A 176 -24.54 -11.04 6.13
N HIS A 177 -25.11 -11.41 7.28
CA HIS A 177 -24.44 -11.49 8.58
C HIS A 177 -25.02 -12.62 9.43
N SER A 178 -24.18 -13.24 10.27
CA SER A 178 -24.61 -14.20 11.31
C SER A 178 -23.77 -14.09 12.58
N ASP A 179 -24.39 -14.47 13.70
CA ASP A 179 -23.78 -14.47 15.02
C ASP A 179 -23.67 -15.89 15.57
N HIS A 180 -22.51 -16.22 16.14
CA HIS A 180 -22.20 -17.55 16.64
C HIS A 180 -21.67 -17.48 18.06
N GLN A 181 -22.37 -18.11 19.01
CA GLN A 181 -21.90 -18.23 20.39
C GLN A 181 -20.89 -19.39 20.48
N VAL A 182 -19.65 -19.08 20.85
CA VAL A 182 -18.55 -20.04 20.94
C VAL A 182 -17.98 -20.00 22.36
N ASN A 183 -17.92 -21.15 23.02
CA ASN A 183 -17.39 -21.28 24.37
C ASN A 183 -15.88 -21.49 24.34
N ILE A 184 -15.09 -20.45 24.62
CA ILE A 184 -13.63 -20.55 24.71
C ILE A 184 -13.26 -21.33 25.99
N PRO A 185 -12.50 -22.44 25.91
CA PRO A 185 -12.18 -23.27 27.06
C PRO A 185 -11.47 -22.51 28.19
N ALA A 186 -11.90 -22.77 29.43
CA ALA A 186 -11.38 -22.15 30.66
C ALA A 186 -9.96 -22.60 31.04
N ASP A 187 -9.35 -23.52 30.30
CA ASP A 187 -7.99 -24.01 30.51
C ASP A 187 -6.99 -23.46 29.47
N ARG A 188 -7.41 -22.50 28.64
CA ARG A 188 -6.56 -21.77 27.67
C ARG A 188 -6.18 -20.40 28.22
N SER A 189 -4.98 -19.91 27.92
CA SER A 189 -4.49 -18.59 28.34
C SER A 189 -3.39 -18.11 27.40
N GLY A 190 -3.30 -16.80 27.18
CA GLY A 190 -2.32 -16.20 26.28
C GLY A 190 -2.66 -16.40 24.81
N TYR A 191 -1.63 -16.41 23.95
CA TYR A 191 -1.81 -16.48 22.49
C TYR A 191 -2.34 -17.85 22.05
N HIS A 192 -3.50 -17.82 21.40
CA HIS A 192 -4.10 -18.96 20.71
C HIS A 192 -4.63 -18.54 19.34
N VAL A 193 -4.87 -19.52 18.49
CA VAL A 193 -5.54 -19.33 17.19
C VAL A 193 -6.87 -20.08 17.21
N ILE A 194 -7.93 -19.40 16.81
CA ILE A 194 -9.23 -20.00 16.55
C ILE A 194 -9.39 -20.13 15.04
N LEU A 195 -9.75 -21.32 14.56
CA LEU A 195 -10.09 -21.58 13.17
C LEU A 195 -11.61 -21.65 13.05
N ALA A 196 -12.21 -20.66 12.40
CA ALA A 196 -13.61 -20.68 12.02
C ALA A 196 -13.74 -21.22 10.59
N ALA A 197 -14.50 -22.30 10.44
CA ALA A 197 -14.76 -22.96 9.16
C ALA A 197 -16.26 -22.84 8.83
N TRP A 198 -16.57 -22.29 7.66
CA TRP A 198 -17.93 -22.25 7.10
C TRP A 198 -18.03 -23.22 5.94
N LYS A 199 -18.91 -24.23 6.05
CA LYS A 199 -19.17 -25.23 5.02
C LYS A 199 -20.46 -24.89 4.27
N THR A 200 -20.37 -24.67 2.97
CA THR A 200 -21.53 -24.52 2.07
C THR A 200 -22.14 -25.88 1.72
N SER A 201 -23.41 -25.88 1.31
CA SER A 201 -24.21 -27.07 0.97
C SER A 201 -24.63 -27.14 -0.50
N ASP A 202 -24.43 -26.06 -1.26
CA ASP A 202 -24.61 -26.03 -2.72
C ASP A 202 -23.31 -26.39 -3.47
N THR A 203 -22.18 -26.42 -2.77
CA THR A 203 -20.85 -26.62 -3.37
C THR A 203 -19.94 -27.46 -2.47
N SER A 204 -18.83 -27.96 -3.04
CA SER A 204 -17.78 -28.63 -2.24
C SER A 204 -16.94 -27.65 -1.41
N ALA A 205 -17.19 -26.34 -1.51
CA ALA A 205 -16.37 -25.30 -0.91
C ALA A 205 -16.45 -25.28 0.62
N SER A 206 -15.37 -24.81 1.26
CA SER A 206 -15.35 -24.41 2.67
C SER A 206 -14.51 -23.14 2.82
N PHE A 207 -14.93 -22.24 3.70
CA PHE A 207 -14.24 -20.98 3.98
C PHE A 207 -13.53 -21.06 5.31
N TYR A 208 -12.25 -20.70 5.33
CA TYR A 208 -11.41 -20.79 6.52
C TYR A 208 -10.98 -19.40 6.96
N GLN A 209 -11.27 -19.08 8.21
CA GLN A 209 -10.90 -17.80 8.82
C GLN A 209 -10.14 -18.12 10.11
N VAL A 210 -8.84 -17.84 10.13
CA VAL A 210 -8.06 -17.89 11.37
C VAL A 210 -8.23 -16.58 12.12
N ILE A 211 -8.41 -16.65 13.43
CA ILE A 211 -8.57 -15.52 14.33
C ILE A 211 -7.49 -15.62 15.41
N ASP A 212 -6.63 -14.61 15.47
CA ASP A 212 -5.55 -14.49 16.43
C ASP A 212 -6.08 -13.87 17.74
N VAL A 213 -6.03 -14.62 18.84
CA VAL A 213 -6.59 -14.20 20.12
C VAL A 213 -5.56 -14.24 21.25
N ASP A 214 -5.68 -13.32 22.18
CA ASP A 214 -4.97 -13.30 23.45
C ASP A 214 -5.97 -13.57 24.59
N ILE A 215 -6.01 -14.82 25.06
CA ILE A 215 -7.01 -15.30 26.03
C ILE A 215 -6.60 -14.85 27.43
N GLN A 216 -7.30 -13.84 27.94
CA GLN A 216 -7.18 -13.30 29.28
C GLN A 216 -7.90 -14.22 30.27
N ASN A 217 -7.26 -15.33 30.59
CA ASN A 217 -7.74 -16.25 31.60
C ASN A 217 -7.10 -15.85 32.93
N ASP A 218 -7.91 -15.34 33.85
CA ASP A 218 -7.53 -14.86 35.19
C ASP A 218 -7.05 -16.01 36.12
N ILE A 219 -6.39 -17.05 35.59
CA ILE A 219 -5.64 -18.05 36.37
C ILE A 219 -4.53 -17.28 37.09
N ALA A 220 -4.81 -16.81 38.31
CA ALA A 220 -3.95 -16.11 39.26
C ALA A 220 -2.50 -15.87 38.78
N VAL A 221 -2.34 -15.07 37.72
CA VAL A 221 -1.05 -14.53 37.36
C VAL A 221 -0.89 -13.37 38.31
N ALA A 222 0.15 -13.42 39.15
CA ALA A 222 0.47 -12.31 40.04
C ALA A 222 0.39 -11.02 39.22
N PRO A 223 -0.35 -9.99 39.69
CA PRO A 223 -0.60 -8.80 38.88
C PRO A 223 0.75 -8.19 38.47
N SER A 224 0.95 -8.03 37.15
CA SER A 224 2.21 -7.56 36.58
C SER A 224 2.75 -6.36 37.34
N LYS A 225 4.07 -6.32 37.58
CA LYS A 225 4.74 -5.15 38.17
C LYS A 225 4.83 -3.98 37.18
N TRP A 226 4.53 -4.25 35.90
CA TRP A 226 4.58 -3.31 34.81
C TRP A 226 3.21 -2.72 34.47
N LYS A 227 3.22 -1.45 34.07
CA LYS A 227 2.09 -0.72 33.48
C LYS A 227 2.49 -0.27 32.09
N GLU A 228 1.68 -0.57 31.08
CA GLU A 228 1.90 -0.10 29.71
C GLU A 228 1.61 1.40 29.60
N VAL A 229 2.46 2.12 28.86
CA VAL A 229 2.37 3.59 28.66
C VAL A 229 2.55 4.01 27.19
N GLY A 230 2.65 3.06 26.27
CA GLY A 230 2.76 3.36 24.85
C GLY A 230 3.32 2.20 24.05
N SER A 231 3.48 2.40 22.75
CA SER A 231 3.99 1.37 21.85
C SER A 231 4.98 1.94 20.82
N ILE A 232 5.94 1.11 20.45
CA ILE A 232 6.89 1.27 19.35
C ILE A 232 6.41 0.34 18.25
N GLN A 233 5.77 0.91 17.23
CA GLN A 233 5.25 0.16 16.09
C GLN A 233 6.26 0.20 14.94
N PRO A 234 6.40 -0.89 14.16
CA PRO A 234 7.07 -0.86 12.88
C PRO A 234 6.54 0.27 11.99
N SER A 235 7.43 0.94 11.27
CA SER A 235 7.04 1.91 10.25
C SER A 235 6.41 1.20 9.04
N PRO A 236 5.48 1.85 8.31
CA PRO A 236 4.88 1.26 7.10
C PRO A 236 5.89 0.92 6.00
N THR A 237 7.01 1.65 5.97
CA THR A 237 8.14 1.45 5.06
C THR A 237 9.44 1.39 5.84
N ASP A 238 10.46 0.77 5.26
CA ASP A 238 11.81 0.78 5.81
C ASP A 238 12.37 2.20 5.88
N LEU A 239 13.09 2.49 6.97
CA LEU A 239 13.77 3.75 7.21
C LEU A 239 15.16 3.72 6.52
N LYS A 240 15.64 4.87 6.09
CA LYS A 240 16.96 4.99 5.46
C LYS A 240 18.06 5.30 6.47
N ALA A 241 19.27 4.87 6.16
CA ALA A 241 20.47 5.38 6.83
C ALA A 241 20.49 6.90 6.71
N ASP A 242 20.67 7.62 7.83
CA ASP A 242 20.41 9.08 8.03
C ASP A 242 19.16 9.41 8.87
N THR A 243 18.35 8.42 9.22
CA THR A 243 17.17 8.62 10.06
C THR A 243 17.54 8.67 11.53
N VAL A 244 16.99 9.64 12.26
CA VAL A 244 17.08 9.77 13.72
C VAL A 244 15.73 9.43 14.33
N ILE A 245 15.72 8.46 15.23
CA ILE A 245 14.52 8.03 15.96
C ILE A 245 14.62 8.53 17.40
N ARG A 246 13.55 9.15 17.89
CA ARG A 246 13.45 9.71 19.23
C ARG A 246 12.28 9.09 19.97
N ALA A 247 12.58 8.37 21.05
CA ALA A 247 11.58 7.95 22.03
C ALA A 247 11.39 9.07 23.06
N ARG A 248 10.42 9.96 22.78
CA ARG A 248 10.07 11.11 23.61
C ARG A 248 9.19 10.66 24.77
N VAL A 249 9.46 11.15 25.97
CA VAL A 249 8.82 10.64 27.20
C VAL A 249 7.98 11.72 27.85
N MET A 250 6.74 11.36 28.21
CA MET A 250 5.84 12.20 28.99
C MET A 250 5.89 11.77 30.45
N VAL A 251 6.17 12.72 31.34
CA VAL A 251 6.17 12.55 32.79
C VAL A 251 5.11 13.48 33.38
N ALA A 252 4.13 12.91 34.10
CA ALA A 252 3.02 13.63 34.70
C ALA A 252 2.31 14.60 33.72
N GLY A 253 2.19 14.20 32.44
CA GLY A 253 1.54 14.99 31.39
C GLY A 253 2.41 16.02 30.67
N THR A 254 3.69 16.18 31.05
CA THR A 254 4.65 17.08 30.37
C THR A 254 5.81 16.30 29.77
N GLU A 255 6.35 16.76 28.64
CA GLU A 255 7.51 16.13 28.03
C GLU A 255 8.77 16.35 28.89
N ASP A 256 9.49 15.28 29.18
CA ASP A 256 10.77 15.31 29.90
C ASP A 256 11.88 14.79 28.96
N ARG A 257 12.61 15.73 28.35
CA ARG A 257 13.70 15.42 27.43
C ARG A 257 14.88 14.71 28.09
N SER A 258 15.02 14.77 29.42
CA SER A 258 16.10 14.04 30.12
C SER A 258 15.92 12.52 30.10
N LYS A 259 14.71 12.05 29.75
CA LYS A 259 14.37 10.64 29.61
C LYS A 259 14.27 10.18 28.16
N GLU A 260 14.51 11.09 27.21
CA GLU A 260 14.50 10.79 25.79
C GLU A 260 15.60 9.76 25.48
N VAL A 261 15.26 8.78 24.63
CA VAL A 261 16.25 7.87 24.04
C VAL A 261 16.31 8.17 22.55
N VAL A 262 17.50 8.49 22.05
CA VAL A 262 17.73 8.86 20.64
C VAL A 262 18.56 7.78 19.97
N MET A 263 18.15 7.32 18.78
CA MET A 263 18.84 6.31 18.00
C MET A 263 19.02 6.77 16.56
N ASP A 264 20.26 6.79 16.08
CA ASP A 264 20.58 7.04 14.68
C ASP A 264 20.57 5.72 13.90
N ILE A 265 19.88 5.68 12.76
CA ILE A 265 19.92 4.58 11.80
C ILE A 265 21.18 4.74 10.95
N ARG A 266 22.12 3.81 11.12
CA ARG A 266 23.46 3.86 10.48
C ARG A 266 23.54 3.10 9.17
N SER A 267 22.58 2.21 8.92
CA SER A 267 22.49 1.46 7.67
C SER A 267 21.03 1.20 7.30
N ASP A 268 20.77 0.99 6.01
CA ASP A 268 19.43 0.60 5.51
C ASP A 268 18.97 -0.74 6.13
N ASP A 269 19.89 -1.64 6.47
CA ASP A 269 19.57 -2.89 7.16
C ASP A 269 19.06 -2.66 8.59
N GLU A 270 19.67 -1.73 9.33
CA GLU A 270 19.20 -1.31 10.66
C GLU A 270 17.85 -0.60 10.57
N GLY A 271 17.63 0.15 9.48
CA GLY A 271 16.40 0.89 9.21
C GLY A 271 15.21 0.04 8.76
N LYS A 272 15.40 -1.25 8.48
CA LYS A 272 14.28 -2.16 8.15
C LYS A 272 13.18 -2.07 9.21
N SER A 273 11.94 -1.95 8.75
CA SER A 273 10.71 -1.92 9.57
C SER A 273 10.63 -3.10 10.55
N SER A 274 11.18 -4.25 10.16
CA SER A 274 11.28 -5.45 11.01
C SER A 274 12.41 -5.41 12.05
N GLN A 275 13.37 -4.48 11.93
CA GLN A 275 14.62 -4.43 12.70
C GLN A 275 14.66 -3.25 13.68
N TRP A 276 14.42 -2.03 13.20
CA TRP A 276 14.63 -0.82 14.00
C TRP A 276 13.83 -0.80 15.32
N PRO A 277 12.58 -1.33 15.42
CA PRO A 277 11.85 -1.32 16.68
C PRO A 277 12.55 -2.17 17.76
N HIS A 278 13.16 -3.29 17.36
CA HIS A 278 13.96 -4.14 18.24
C HIS A 278 15.21 -3.41 18.73
N ALA A 279 15.91 -2.74 17.80
CA ALA A 279 17.11 -1.98 18.12
C ALA A 279 16.80 -0.84 19.11
N LEU A 280 15.72 -0.09 18.87
CA LEU A 280 15.28 0.98 19.76
C LEU A 280 14.88 0.45 21.13
N ALA A 281 14.09 -0.63 21.19
CA ALA A 281 13.69 -1.24 22.45
C ALA A 281 14.89 -1.77 23.25
N THR A 282 15.87 -2.34 22.56
CA THR A 282 17.14 -2.78 23.16
C THR A 282 17.91 -1.60 23.74
N LYS A 283 18.01 -0.49 23.00
CA LYS A 283 18.66 0.73 23.46
C LYS A 283 17.98 1.35 24.69
N ILE A 284 16.64 1.46 24.67
CA ILE A 284 15.83 1.93 25.81
C ILE A 284 16.13 1.12 27.07
N ASN A 285 16.13 -0.21 26.96
CA ASN A 285 16.38 -1.09 28.09
C ASN A 285 17.82 -0.98 28.64
N ALA A 286 18.78 -0.64 27.79
CA ALA A 286 20.18 -0.43 28.18
C ALA A 286 20.40 0.93 28.88
N GLU A 287 19.72 2.00 28.45
CA GLU A 287 19.88 3.35 29.01
C GLU A 287 19.18 3.54 30.37
N ASN A 288 18.21 2.70 30.71
CA ASN A 288 17.56 2.66 32.04
C ASN A 288 16.97 4.02 32.49
N THR A 289 16.30 4.73 31.57
CA THR A 289 15.73 6.08 31.78
C THR A 289 14.42 6.11 32.59
N GLY A 290 14.02 4.98 33.17
CA GLY A 290 12.82 4.85 34.02
C GLY A 290 11.62 4.18 33.34
N TYR A 291 11.81 3.60 32.16
CA TYR A 291 10.87 2.75 31.45
C TYR A 291 11.63 1.63 30.71
N LYS A 292 10.92 0.58 30.31
CA LYS A 292 11.43 -0.52 29.48
C LYS A 292 10.58 -0.66 28.22
N ALA A 293 11.15 -1.19 27.15
CA ALA A 293 10.45 -1.47 25.90
C ALA A 293 10.63 -2.94 25.47
N GLY A 294 9.56 -3.57 25.04
CA GLY A 294 9.57 -5.00 24.70
C GLY A 294 8.19 -5.63 24.60
N GLN A 295 8.16 -6.94 24.45
CA GLN A 295 6.99 -7.76 24.76
C GLN A 295 7.08 -8.22 26.22
N LEU A 296 5.93 -8.24 26.92
CA LEU A 296 5.85 -8.77 28.28
C LEU A 296 5.83 -10.30 28.22
N THR A 297 6.80 -10.95 28.84
CA THR A 297 6.88 -12.41 28.90
C THR A 297 5.99 -12.97 30.01
N LYS A 298 5.73 -14.28 29.96
CA LYS A 298 5.06 -15.02 31.05
C LYS A 298 5.73 -14.88 32.42
N ASP A 299 7.01 -14.52 32.46
CA ASP A 299 7.80 -14.37 33.69
C ASP A 299 7.79 -12.92 34.20
N ASP A 300 6.89 -12.08 33.69
CA ASP A 300 6.77 -10.65 34.02
C ASP A 300 8.06 -9.86 33.71
N GLU A 301 8.74 -10.25 32.63
CA GLU A 301 9.92 -9.56 32.08
C GLU A 301 9.58 -8.85 30.78
N VAL A 302 10.16 -7.67 30.57
CA VAL A 302 10.03 -6.94 29.30
C VAL A 302 11.25 -7.26 28.44
N LYS A 303 11.05 -7.91 27.30
CA LYS A 303 12.13 -8.30 26.37
C LYS A 303 11.94 -7.67 24.99
N PRO A 304 12.98 -7.04 24.40
CA PRO A 304 12.91 -6.53 23.03
C PRO A 304 12.51 -7.62 22.05
N ALA A 305 11.60 -7.29 21.13
CA ALA A 305 11.11 -8.17 20.08
C ALA A 305 11.32 -7.53 18.70
N PHE A 306 11.48 -8.35 17.67
CA PHE A 306 11.36 -7.88 16.28
C PHE A 306 9.88 -7.61 15.98
N GLY A 307 9.57 -6.46 15.36
CA GLY A 307 8.20 -5.98 15.18
C GLY A 307 7.72 -5.06 16.31
N THR A 308 6.44 -5.13 16.67
CA THR A 308 5.84 -4.27 17.71
C THR A 308 6.48 -4.51 19.07
N ASN A 309 6.79 -3.42 19.78
CA ASN A 309 7.22 -3.43 21.17
C ASN A 309 6.34 -2.47 21.98
N ASN A 310 5.98 -2.82 23.21
CA ASN A 310 5.26 -1.93 24.11
C ASN A 310 6.23 -1.32 25.12
N ALA A 311 5.93 -0.10 25.57
CA ALA A 311 6.66 0.57 26.62
C ALA A 311 5.97 0.41 27.97
N TYR A 312 6.76 0.05 28.97
CA TYR A 312 6.32 -0.35 30.29
C TYR A 312 7.05 0.43 31.38
N VAL A 313 6.33 0.77 32.42
CA VAL A 313 6.86 1.44 33.62
C VAL A 313 6.47 0.66 34.86
N GLN A 314 7.21 0.81 35.95
CA GLN A 314 6.74 0.30 37.24
C GLN A 314 5.49 1.08 37.70
N LYS A 315 4.59 0.45 38.46
CA LYS A 315 3.30 1.06 38.90
C LYS A 315 3.43 2.44 39.55
N ASN A 316 4.56 2.73 40.19
CA ASN A 316 4.79 3.96 40.95
C ASN A 316 5.47 5.05 40.11
N SER A 317 5.74 4.78 38.83
CA SER A 317 6.42 5.71 37.94
C SER A 317 5.54 6.92 37.63
N LYS A 318 6.18 8.09 37.49
CA LYS A 318 5.54 9.31 37.00
C LYS A 318 5.48 9.37 35.47
N VAL A 319 6.14 8.45 34.77
CA VAL A 319 6.06 8.36 33.30
C VAL A 319 4.63 7.96 32.92
N THR A 320 3.99 8.79 32.11
CA THR A 320 2.59 8.63 31.68
C THR A 320 2.45 8.23 30.23
N GLY A 321 3.49 8.42 29.41
CA GLY A 321 3.42 8.15 27.97
C GLY A 321 4.78 8.12 27.31
N ILE A 322 4.86 7.46 26.16
CA ILE A 322 5.95 7.65 25.19
C ILE A 322 5.39 8.02 23.82
N MET A 323 6.17 8.76 23.04
CA MET A 323 5.89 9.08 21.64
C MET A 323 7.14 8.78 20.81
N ILE A 324 6.95 8.15 19.66
CA ILE A 324 8.03 7.88 18.72
C ILE A 324 8.02 8.97 17.66
N ASP A 325 9.10 9.74 17.61
CA ASP A 325 9.35 10.76 16.61
C ASP A 325 10.46 10.28 15.67
N ILE A 326 10.15 10.17 14.39
CA ILE A 326 11.07 9.68 13.37
C ILE A 326 11.39 10.85 12.46
N GLN A 327 12.62 11.32 12.53
CA GLN A 327 13.11 12.44 11.75
C GLN A 327 14.20 11.95 10.83
N ARG A 328 13.97 12.03 9.53
CA ARG A 328 15.08 11.89 8.58
C ARG A 328 15.94 13.14 8.68
N ALA A 329 17.26 13.01 8.83
CA ALA A 329 18.14 14.16 8.63
C ALA A 329 17.90 14.66 7.21
N ASN A 330 17.40 15.88 7.00
CA ASN A 330 17.12 16.42 5.66
C ASN A 330 18.40 16.43 4.82
N PRO A 331 18.59 15.51 3.84
CA PRO A 331 19.70 15.63 2.92
C PRO A 331 19.19 16.55 1.81
N ILE A 332 19.67 17.79 1.79
CA ILE A 332 19.35 18.69 0.68
C ILE A 332 20.05 18.12 -0.55
N PHE A 333 19.30 17.45 -1.44
CA PHE A 333 19.76 17.31 -2.82
C PHE A 333 20.08 18.72 -3.31
N SER A 334 21.36 18.97 -3.58
CA SER A 334 21.87 20.25 -4.05
C SER A 334 22.81 20.00 -5.21
N MET A 335 22.82 20.95 -6.13
CA MET A 335 23.64 20.91 -7.33
C MET A 335 24.20 22.30 -7.58
N ASP A 336 25.51 22.38 -7.76
CA ASP A 336 26.23 23.59 -8.13
C ASP A 336 27.03 23.34 -9.42
N VAL A 337 27.22 24.39 -10.22
CA VAL A 337 27.92 24.35 -11.50
C VAL A 337 29.02 25.40 -11.45
N SER A 338 30.26 24.99 -11.67
CA SER A 338 31.44 25.85 -11.57
C SER A 338 32.39 25.66 -12.75
N GLY A 339 33.25 26.64 -13.04
CA GLY A 339 34.24 26.54 -14.13
C GLY A 339 33.80 27.13 -15.48
N ILE A 340 32.52 27.49 -15.64
CA ILE A 340 32.06 28.24 -16.82
C ILE A 340 32.63 29.67 -16.81
N LYS A 341 33.35 30.01 -17.88
CA LYS A 341 33.93 31.35 -18.09
C LYS A 341 32.86 32.29 -18.66
N PRO A 342 32.92 33.60 -18.37
CA PRO A 342 32.01 34.58 -18.98
C PRO A 342 32.12 34.64 -20.51
N SER A 343 33.28 34.28 -21.06
CA SER A 343 33.49 34.26 -22.50
C SER A 343 34.52 33.23 -22.96
N TYR A 344 34.32 32.71 -24.17
CA TYR A 344 35.20 31.78 -24.87
C TYR A 344 35.50 32.29 -26.28
N LYS A 345 36.70 31.99 -26.79
CA LYS A 345 37.08 32.30 -28.18
C LYS A 345 36.73 31.14 -29.10
N ILE A 346 36.19 31.45 -30.27
CA ILE A 346 35.92 30.45 -31.31
C ILE A 346 37.22 30.19 -32.06
N GLU A 347 37.60 28.91 -32.15
CA GLU A 347 38.77 28.45 -32.89
C GLU A 347 38.30 27.43 -33.94
N ASN A 348 38.52 27.72 -35.23
CA ASN A 348 38.09 26.89 -36.35
C ASN A 348 36.60 26.52 -36.32
N GLY A 349 35.74 27.47 -35.90
CA GLY A 349 34.30 27.24 -35.77
C GLY A 349 33.91 26.32 -34.62
N LYS A 350 34.79 26.11 -33.63
CA LYS A 350 34.56 25.23 -32.48
C LYS A 350 34.88 25.92 -31.16
N VAL A 351 34.21 25.46 -30.10
CA VAL A 351 34.50 25.82 -28.72
C VAL A 351 34.31 24.60 -27.82
N THR A 352 35.23 24.37 -26.89
CA THR A 352 35.09 23.34 -25.85
C THR A 352 34.86 24.01 -24.50
N LEU A 353 33.78 23.64 -23.83
CA LEU A 353 33.47 24.02 -22.45
C LEU A 353 34.04 22.98 -21.49
N HIS A 354 34.66 23.45 -20.42
CA HIS A 354 35.13 22.64 -19.29
C HIS A 354 34.52 23.21 -18.02
N PHE A 355 33.82 22.38 -17.24
CA PHE A 355 33.15 22.79 -16.01
C PHE A 355 32.93 21.59 -15.09
N ASP A 356 32.71 21.86 -13.82
CA ASP A 356 32.46 20.86 -12.79
C ASP A 356 31.03 21.00 -12.26
N VAL A 357 30.35 19.87 -12.09
CA VAL A 357 29.07 19.80 -11.41
C VAL A 357 29.28 19.12 -10.07
N LYS A 358 29.00 19.85 -8.98
CA LYS A 358 29.04 19.31 -7.63
C LYS A 358 27.62 18.95 -7.20
N ALA A 359 27.38 17.67 -6.93
CA ALA A 359 26.13 17.17 -6.38
C ALA A 359 26.36 16.67 -4.95
N LEU A 360 25.42 16.97 -4.06
CA LEU A 360 25.39 16.45 -2.69
C LEU A 360 24.00 15.90 -2.38
N GLY A 361 23.97 14.76 -1.68
CA GLY A 361 22.79 13.98 -1.36
C GLY A 361 22.58 12.80 -2.30
N ASP A 362 21.31 12.40 -2.42
CA ASP A 362 20.85 11.31 -3.29
C ASP A 362 21.48 11.38 -4.70
N SER A 363 22.05 10.26 -5.19
CA SER A 363 22.69 10.17 -6.51
C SER A 363 21.79 10.81 -7.58
N SER A 364 22.39 11.52 -8.52
CA SER A 364 21.61 12.22 -9.55
C SER A 364 22.08 11.91 -10.95
N ASN A 365 21.10 11.76 -11.87
CA ASN A 365 21.35 11.83 -13.29
C ASN A 365 21.41 13.30 -13.68
N VAL A 366 22.58 13.75 -14.14
CA VAL A 366 22.85 15.14 -14.51
C VAL A 366 22.90 15.26 -16.02
N LYS A 367 22.01 16.09 -16.57
CA LYS A 367 21.95 16.45 -17.97
C LYS A 367 22.41 17.89 -18.16
N ASN A 368 23.35 18.11 -19.06
CA ASN A 368 23.86 19.42 -19.44
C ASN A 368 23.49 19.72 -20.89
N VAL A 369 22.92 20.89 -21.16
CA VAL A 369 22.48 21.30 -22.49
C VAL A 369 22.91 22.73 -22.76
N VAL A 370 23.53 22.98 -23.91
CA VAL A 370 23.92 24.32 -24.34
C VAL A 370 22.92 24.84 -25.37
N TYR A 371 22.39 26.04 -25.14
CA TYR A 371 21.50 26.75 -26.07
C TYR A 371 22.18 27.98 -26.66
N ASN A 372 21.91 28.26 -27.93
CA ASN A 372 22.30 29.52 -28.59
C ASN A 372 21.28 30.64 -28.31
N ALA A 373 21.49 31.82 -28.90
CA ALA A 373 20.62 32.98 -28.74
C ALA A 373 19.17 32.74 -29.25
N ASP A 374 19.01 31.89 -30.26
CA ASP A 374 17.72 31.50 -30.84
C ASP A 374 17.03 30.36 -30.07
N LYS A 375 17.58 29.96 -28.92
CA LYS A 375 17.10 28.87 -28.06
C LYS A 375 17.18 27.48 -28.73
N GLU A 376 18.07 27.31 -29.69
CA GLU A 376 18.37 26.03 -30.30
C GLU A 376 19.44 25.29 -29.48
N GLU A 377 19.24 23.98 -29.27
CA GLU A 377 20.22 23.11 -28.62
C GLU A 377 21.41 22.87 -29.56
N VAL A 378 22.61 23.25 -29.12
CA VAL A 378 23.86 23.15 -29.90
C VAL A 378 24.85 22.13 -29.35
N ALA A 379 24.69 21.71 -28.09
CA ALA A 379 25.51 20.65 -27.48
C ALA A 379 24.80 20.03 -26.26
N ARG A 380 25.07 18.76 -25.95
CA ARG A 380 24.50 18.05 -24.80
C ARG A 380 25.44 17.01 -24.20
N SER A 381 25.36 16.80 -22.89
CA SER A 381 26.00 15.68 -22.20
C SER A 381 25.13 15.20 -21.04
N GLU A 382 25.35 13.95 -20.62
CA GLU A 382 24.59 13.34 -19.54
C GLU A 382 25.47 12.33 -18.81
N ALA A 383 25.46 12.36 -17.47
CA ALA A 383 26.18 11.39 -16.64
C ALA A 383 25.53 11.30 -15.26
N ASP A 384 25.74 10.18 -14.58
CA ASP A 384 25.39 10.05 -13.17
C ASP A 384 26.49 10.70 -12.31
N VAL A 385 26.09 11.61 -11.43
CA VAL A 385 26.96 12.26 -10.45
C VAL A 385 26.55 11.77 -9.07
N ASN A 386 27.45 11.00 -8.44
CA ASN A 386 27.33 10.60 -7.04
C ASN A 386 27.83 11.73 -6.12
N ASP A 387 27.65 11.56 -4.80
CA ASP A 387 28.14 12.52 -3.80
C ASP A 387 29.59 12.94 -4.08
N GLY A 388 29.77 14.20 -4.52
CA GLY A 388 31.06 14.67 -5.01
C GLY A 388 30.96 15.69 -6.14
N SER A 389 32.07 15.82 -6.87
CA SER A 389 32.20 16.73 -8.01
C SER A 389 32.64 15.93 -9.22
N GLU A 390 31.92 16.08 -10.33
CA GLU A 390 32.24 15.42 -11.60
C GLU A 390 32.58 16.46 -12.68
N HIS A 391 33.61 16.18 -13.47
CA HIS A 391 34.06 17.07 -14.53
C HIS A 391 33.34 16.77 -15.85
N PHE A 392 32.88 17.81 -16.53
CA PHE A 392 32.24 17.72 -17.84
C PHE A 392 33.03 18.48 -18.91
N SER A 393 33.06 17.89 -20.11
CA SER A 393 33.57 18.52 -21.32
C SER A 393 32.50 18.50 -22.41
N LEU A 394 32.24 19.65 -23.03
CA LEU A 394 31.17 19.85 -23.99
C LEU A 394 31.67 20.62 -25.21
N ASN A 395 31.59 20.01 -26.39
CA ASN A 395 32.01 20.62 -27.65
C ASN A 395 30.82 21.27 -28.36
N ILE A 396 30.96 22.57 -28.67
CA ILE A 396 30.07 23.32 -29.54
C ILE A 396 30.70 23.35 -30.92
N GLU A 397 30.03 22.71 -31.88
CA GLU A 397 30.43 22.67 -33.28
C GLU A 397 29.73 23.78 -34.07
N LYS A 398 30.36 24.28 -35.14
CA LYS A 398 29.82 25.39 -35.95
C LYS A 398 29.45 26.62 -35.11
N ALA A 399 30.27 26.91 -34.10
CA ALA A 399 30.07 28.02 -33.19
C ALA A 399 30.09 29.36 -33.93
N VAL A 400 29.11 30.21 -33.62
CA VAL A 400 29.00 31.60 -34.09
C VAL A 400 29.11 32.54 -32.89
N ALA A 401 29.71 33.72 -33.08
CA ALA A 401 29.83 34.72 -32.03
C ALA A 401 28.44 35.16 -31.54
N GLY A 402 28.23 35.17 -30.23
CA GLY A 402 26.89 35.41 -29.66
C GLY A 402 26.76 35.01 -28.20
N ASN A 403 25.55 35.15 -27.67
CA ASN A 403 25.20 34.74 -26.31
C ASN A 403 24.75 33.29 -26.29
N TYR A 404 25.19 32.55 -25.28
CA TYR A 404 24.86 31.15 -25.06
C TYR A 404 24.51 30.91 -23.60
N GLU A 405 23.82 29.82 -23.33
CA GLU A 405 23.37 29.42 -22.01
C GLU A 405 23.62 27.94 -21.81
N LEU A 406 24.36 27.58 -20.76
CA LEU A 406 24.42 26.21 -20.27
C LEU A 406 23.27 26.00 -19.28
N VAL A 407 22.42 25.01 -19.55
CA VAL A 407 21.37 24.54 -18.66
C VAL A 407 21.76 23.17 -18.12
N THR A 408 21.97 23.09 -16.81
CA THR A 408 22.26 21.83 -16.12
C THR A 408 21.03 21.41 -15.32
N VAL A 409 20.55 20.19 -15.53
CA VAL A 409 19.40 19.59 -14.87
C VAL A 409 19.86 18.34 -14.13
N GLY A 410 19.71 18.33 -12.81
CA GLY A 410 19.94 17.15 -11.97
C GLY A 410 18.62 16.53 -11.55
N LYS A 411 18.44 15.23 -11.80
CA LYS A 411 17.33 14.42 -11.29
C LYS A 411 17.85 13.45 -10.24
N ALA A 412 17.53 13.70 -8.97
CA ALA A 412 17.82 12.75 -7.89
C ALA A 412 17.05 11.43 -8.10
N LYS A 413 17.55 10.30 -7.59
CA LYS A 413 16.82 9.01 -7.64
C LYS A 413 15.44 9.07 -6.96
N SER A 414 15.30 9.92 -5.95
CA SER A 414 14.05 10.30 -5.28
C SER A 414 13.05 11.03 -6.18
N GLY A 415 13.43 11.42 -7.39
CA GLY A 415 12.58 12.11 -8.37
C GLY A 415 12.62 13.64 -8.29
N LYS A 416 13.29 14.22 -7.28
CA LYS A 416 13.46 15.67 -7.15
C LYS A 416 14.34 16.22 -8.28
N LEU A 417 13.89 17.29 -8.92
CA LEU A 417 14.59 17.98 -10.01
C LEU A 417 15.20 19.31 -9.53
N ILE A 418 16.44 19.59 -9.95
CA ILE A 418 17.10 20.89 -9.77
C ILE A 418 17.66 21.33 -11.12
N GLN A 419 17.48 22.61 -11.44
CA GLN A 419 17.99 23.20 -12.67
C GLN A 419 18.85 24.43 -12.35
N LYS A 420 19.97 24.57 -13.06
CA LYS A 420 20.88 25.72 -12.99
C LYS A 420 21.14 26.25 -14.39
N GLN A 421 21.27 27.57 -14.49
CA GLN A 421 21.60 28.28 -15.72
C GLN A 421 22.93 29.00 -15.55
N SER A 422 23.81 28.86 -16.53
CA SER A 422 25.12 29.51 -16.56
C SER A 422 25.32 30.19 -17.92
N PRO A 423 25.05 31.50 -18.02
CA PRO A 423 25.22 32.25 -19.27
C PRO A 423 26.70 32.49 -19.59
N PHE A 424 27.06 32.47 -20.87
CA PHE A 424 28.39 32.81 -21.36
C PHE A 424 28.33 33.35 -22.80
N LYS A 425 29.45 33.93 -23.28
CA LYS A 425 29.53 34.54 -24.61
C LYS A 425 30.63 33.92 -25.48
N LEU A 426 30.31 33.56 -26.72
CA LEU A 426 31.31 33.19 -27.71
C LEU A 426 31.79 34.42 -28.49
N THR A 427 33.11 34.53 -28.67
CA THR A 427 33.80 35.68 -29.26
C THR A 427 34.84 35.26 -30.28
N GLY A 428 35.12 36.11 -31.26
CA GLY A 428 35.96 35.73 -32.39
C GLY A 428 35.23 34.76 -33.31
N GLY A 429 35.44 34.87 -34.61
CA GLY A 429 34.66 34.15 -35.61
C GLY A 429 34.59 34.93 -36.91
N ASP A 430 35.74 35.33 -37.44
CA ASP A 430 35.84 35.75 -38.84
C ASP A 430 36.32 34.53 -39.64
N VAL A 431 35.40 33.80 -40.26
CA VAL A 431 35.69 33.07 -41.51
C VAL A 431 34.48 33.19 -42.45
N VAL A 432 34.58 34.18 -43.34
CA VAL A 432 34.08 34.26 -44.72
C VAL A 432 32.77 33.53 -45.03
N ALA A 433 31.69 34.31 -45.18
CA ALA A 433 30.47 33.88 -45.84
C ALA A 433 30.78 33.34 -47.26
N PRO A 434 30.23 32.19 -47.68
CA PRO A 434 30.32 31.77 -49.07
C PRO A 434 29.58 32.78 -49.95
N VAL A 435 30.25 33.25 -51.00
CA VAL A 435 29.70 34.16 -52.00
C VAL A 435 28.44 33.56 -52.61
N VAL A 436 27.30 34.24 -52.40
CA VAL A 436 26.01 33.91 -53.02
C VAL A 436 26.06 34.29 -54.50
N PRO A 437 25.68 33.41 -55.46
CA PRO A 437 25.54 33.80 -56.86
C PRO A 437 24.37 34.79 -57.01
N VAL A 438 24.63 35.91 -57.69
CA VAL A 438 23.65 36.95 -57.99
C VAL A 438 22.54 36.39 -58.88
N VAL A 439 21.29 36.44 -58.38
CA VAL A 439 20.08 36.18 -59.19
C VAL A 439 19.64 37.49 -59.87
N PRO A 440 19.24 37.48 -61.17
CA PRO A 440 18.87 38.71 -61.87
C PRO A 440 17.61 39.36 -61.32
N VAL A 441 17.63 40.69 -61.26
CA VAL A 441 16.56 41.57 -60.79
C VAL A 441 15.33 41.49 -61.70
N VAL A 442 14.15 41.25 -61.12
CA VAL A 442 12.85 41.37 -61.79
C VAL A 442 12.22 42.74 -61.48
N PRO A 443 11.55 43.41 -62.44
CA PRO A 443 11.08 44.80 -62.27
C PRO A 443 9.92 44.93 -61.28
N VAL A 444 9.95 46.06 -60.57
CA VAL A 444 8.98 46.51 -59.56
C VAL A 444 7.62 46.81 -60.18
N VAL A 445 6.54 46.34 -59.53
CA VAL A 445 5.14 46.70 -59.83
C VAL A 445 4.60 47.60 -58.70
N PRO A 446 3.71 48.58 -58.98
CA PRO A 446 3.47 49.72 -58.09
C PRO A 446 2.59 49.41 -56.88
N VAL A 447 2.86 50.17 -55.83
CA VAL A 447 2.19 50.22 -54.51
C VAL A 447 0.69 50.57 -54.64
N VAL A 448 -0.15 49.88 -53.88
CA VAL A 448 -1.58 50.24 -53.64
C VAL A 448 -1.76 50.60 -52.15
N PRO A 449 -2.64 51.58 -51.81
CA PRO A 449 -2.60 52.25 -50.51
C PRO A 449 -3.20 51.48 -49.35
N VAL A 450 -2.69 51.81 -48.17
CA VAL A 450 -3.05 51.36 -46.83
C VAL A 450 -4.49 51.71 -46.46
N VAL A 451 -5.20 50.80 -45.80
CA VAL A 451 -6.43 51.05 -45.02
C VAL A 451 -6.11 50.91 -43.53
N PRO A 452 -6.53 51.84 -42.64
CA PRO A 452 -6.19 51.80 -41.23
C PRO A 452 -7.27 51.16 -40.31
N VAL A 453 -6.88 51.04 -39.03
CA VAL A 453 -7.66 50.84 -37.78
C VAL A 453 -7.84 49.35 -37.39
N VAL A 454 -7.52 48.87 -36.17
CA VAL A 454 -7.97 49.31 -34.82
C VAL A 454 -6.95 49.04 -33.70
N PRO A 455 -6.86 49.85 -32.62
CA PRO A 455 -5.97 49.60 -31.48
C PRO A 455 -6.49 48.51 -30.53
N VAL A 456 -5.59 47.66 -30.05
CA VAL A 456 -5.85 46.69 -28.97
C VAL A 456 -5.66 47.38 -27.61
N VAL A 457 -6.63 47.19 -26.72
CA VAL A 457 -6.71 47.77 -25.37
C VAL A 457 -5.62 47.16 -24.45
N PRO A 458 -4.99 47.94 -23.53
CA PRO A 458 -3.99 47.41 -22.60
C PRO A 458 -4.65 46.68 -21.42
N VAL A 459 -4.07 45.54 -21.04
CA VAL A 459 -4.43 44.78 -19.84
C VAL A 459 -3.81 45.44 -18.60
N VAL A 460 -4.64 45.65 -17.57
CA VAL A 460 -4.28 46.26 -16.28
C VAL A 460 -3.57 45.23 -15.38
N PRO A 461 -2.57 45.60 -14.55
CA PRO A 461 -1.90 44.67 -13.65
C PRO A 461 -2.71 44.39 -12.38
N VAL A 462 -2.76 43.12 -11.98
CA VAL A 462 -3.41 42.67 -10.74
C VAL A 462 -2.45 42.81 -9.55
N VAL A 463 -2.92 43.47 -8.49
CA VAL A 463 -2.23 43.68 -7.21
C VAL A 463 -2.30 42.42 -6.34
N PRO A 464 -1.25 42.04 -5.57
CA PRO A 464 -1.32 40.90 -4.67
C PRO A 464 -1.96 41.28 -3.34
N VAL A 465 -2.90 40.46 -2.85
CA VAL A 465 -3.49 40.59 -1.52
C VAL A 465 -3.05 39.43 -0.63
N THR A 466 -2.54 39.76 0.55
CA THR A 466 -2.16 38.83 1.63
C THR A 466 -3.39 38.35 2.44
N PRO A 467 -3.28 37.20 3.13
CA PRO A 467 -4.44 36.48 3.65
C PRO A 467 -4.82 36.86 5.10
N LYS A 468 -6.11 36.81 5.40
CA LYS A 468 -6.65 36.65 6.77
C LYS A 468 -7.75 35.57 6.78
N VAL A 469 -7.58 34.65 7.72
CA VAL A 469 -8.38 33.47 8.11
C VAL A 469 -9.69 33.90 8.85
N PRO A 470 -10.66 33.03 9.20
CA PRO A 470 -11.39 31.96 8.48
C PRO A 470 -12.92 32.25 8.41
N VAL A 471 -13.65 31.70 7.44
CA VAL A 471 -15.14 31.66 7.49
C VAL A 471 -15.67 30.29 7.03
N VAL A 472 -16.72 29.86 7.73
CA VAL A 472 -17.55 28.64 7.61
C VAL A 472 -17.95 28.29 6.15
N PRO A 473 -18.12 27.00 5.76
CA PRO A 473 -18.28 26.61 4.36
C PRO A 473 -19.65 27.02 3.81
N VAL A 474 -19.62 27.63 2.62
CA VAL A 474 -20.78 27.89 1.76
C VAL A 474 -20.84 26.78 0.70
N ALA A 475 -22.04 26.35 0.33
CA ALA A 475 -22.26 25.34 -0.71
C ALA A 475 -21.55 25.74 -2.03
N GLY A 476 -20.65 24.88 -2.50
CA GLY A 476 -19.87 25.09 -3.73
C GLY A 476 -18.41 24.64 -3.64
N ASP A 477 -17.86 24.50 -2.43
CA ASP A 477 -16.47 24.08 -2.25
C ASP A 477 -16.35 22.55 -2.33
N TYR A 478 -15.83 22.07 -3.45
CA TYR A 478 -15.32 20.71 -3.60
C TYR A 478 -13.80 20.77 -3.85
N GLU A 479 -13.07 19.83 -3.27
CA GLU A 479 -11.62 19.71 -3.42
C GLU A 479 -11.26 18.98 -4.72
N PHE A 480 -12.11 18.04 -5.16
CA PHE A 480 -11.86 17.21 -6.32
C PHE A 480 -13.10 17.08 -7.21
N THR A 481 -12.89 16.77 -8.49
CA THR A 481 -13.96 16.39 -9.42
C THR A 481 -13.79 14.92 -9.78
N TYR A 482 -14.81 14.09 -9.57
CA TYR A 482 -14.79 12.67 -9.90
C TYR A 482 -14.72 12.47 -11.43
N PRO A 483 -13.93 11.50 -11.95
CA PRO A 483 -13.05 10.53 -11.29
C PRO A 483 -11.57 10.96 -11.20
N ASN A 484 -11.26 12.26 -11.17
CA ASN A 484 -9.87 12.71 -11.20
C ASN A 484 -9.20 12.55 -9.84
N ASN A 485 -7.97 12.02 -9.83
CA ASN A 485 -7.14 11.85 -8.63
C ASN A 485 -7.80 11.02 -7.52
N VAL A 486 -8.53 9.96 -7.89
CA VAL A 486 -9.24 9.06 -6.95
C VAL A 486 -8.33 8.54 -5.83
N ASP A 487 -7.06 8.25 -6.13
CA ASP A 487 -6.07 7.82 -5.13
C ASP A 487 -5.82 8.84 -4.00
N SER A 488 -6.14 10.11 -4.23
CA SER A 488 -5.95 11.22 -3.28
C SER A 488 -7.12 11.41 -2.32
N TYR A 489 -8.27 10.76 -2.54
CA TYR A 489 -9.47 10.97 -1.72
C TYR A 489 -9.27 10.38 -0.33
N VAL A 490 -9.42 11.17 0.73
CA VAL A 490 -9.33 10.70 2.11
C VAL A 490 -10.63 10.96 2.84
N ALA A 491 -10.78 10.43 4.06
CA ALA A 491 -11.89 10.78 4.94
C ALA A 491 -12.07 12.30 5.01
N GLY A 492 -13.28 12.79 4.72
CA GLY A 492 -13.62 14.21 4.68
C GLY A 492 -13.40 14.90 3.34
N SER A 493 -12.79 14.25 2.34
CA SER A 493 -12.59 14.87 1.01
C SER A 493 -13.92 15.20 0.34
N LEU A 494 -14.06 16.43 -0.13
CA LEU A 494 -15.24 16.90 -0.86
C LEU A 494 -15.05 16.70 -2.36
N VAL A 495 -15.87 15.87 -2.97
CA VAL A 495 -15.74 15.44 -4.37
C VAL A 495 -17.02 15.78 -5.13
N PHE A 496 -16.90 16.61 -6.16
CA PHE A 496 -17.99 16.92 -7.08
C PHE A 496 -18.17 15.81 -8.11
N GLN A 497 -19.41 15.37 -8.31
CA GLN A 497 -19.80 14.38 -9.30
C GLN A 497 -20.48 15.07 -10.49
N PRO A 498 -19.82 15.19 -11.65
CA PRO A 498 -20.43 15.82 -12.83
C PRO A 498 -21.67 15.09 -13.36
N ALA A 499 -21.80 13.79 -13.09
CA ALA A 499 -22.90 12.98 -13.59
C ALA A 499 -24.26 13.32 -12.98
N ASP A 500 -24.30 13.77 -11.73
CA ASP A 500 -25.53 14.12 -11.03
C ASP A 500 -25.53 15.56 -10.44
N GLY A 501 -24.42 16.29 -10.63
CA GLY A 501 -24.26 17.69 -10.23
C GLY A 501 -24.08 17.90 -8.73
N ALA A 502 -23.89 16.85 -7.94
CA ALA A 502 -23.81 16.95 -6.49
C ALA A 502 -22.37 16.85 -5.96
N THR A 503 -22.14 17.43 -4.77
CA THR A 503 -20.90 17.27 -4.01
C THR A 503 -21.07 16.21 -2.92
N TYR A 504 -20.08 15.33 -2.82
CA TYR A 504 -20.05 14.21 -1.89
C TYR A 504 -18.83 14.29 -0.98
N GLU A 505 -19.01 14.06 0.31
CA GLU A 505 -17.92 13.92 1.26
C GLU A 505 -17.56 12.44 1.41
N CYS A 506 -16.28 12.11 1.27
CA CYS A 506 -15.80 10.76 1.55
C CYS A 506 -15.95 10.46 3.05
N LYS A 507 -16.63 9.36 3.40
CA LYS A 507 -16.94 9.05 4.80
C LYS A 507 -15.68 8.89 5.68
N PRO A 508 -15.78 9.20 6.98
CA PRO A 508 -14.71 8.91 7.93
C PRO A 508 -14.45 7.40 8.07
N PHE A 509 -13.35 7.07 8.74
CA PHE A 509 -13.03 5.70 9.13
C PHE A 509 -14.24 5.01 9.81
N PRO A 510 -14.55 3.73 9.48
CA PRO A 510 -13.78 2.77 8.68
C PRO A 510 -14.06 2.74 7.17
N TYR A 511 -14.89 3.65 6.64
CA TYR A 511 -15.45 3.56 5.28
C TYR A 511 -14.65 4.32 4.22
N ALA A 512 -13.72 5.17 4.64
CA ALA A 512 -12.93 6.06 3.78
C ALA A 512 -12.17 5.34 2.65
N GLY A 513 -11.82 4.06 2.84
CA GLY A 513 -11.13 3.26 1.82
C GLY A 513 -11.98 3.04 0.57
N TRP A 514 -13.31 3.04 0.67
CA TRP A 514 -14.21 2.75 -0.44
C TRP A 514 -14.30 3.87 -1.47
N CYS A 515 -13.99 5.12 -1.08
CA CYS A 515 -13.96 6.27 -1.99
C CYS A 515 -12.93 6.11 -3.12
N LYS A 516 -11.97 5.20 -2.95
CA LYS A 516 -10.89 4.90 -3.91
C LYS A 516 -11.13 3.66 -4.78
N GLN A 517 -12.21 2.93 -4.52
CA GLN A 517 -12.41 1.59 -5.08
C GLN A 517 -13.14 1.64 -6.44
N SER A 518 -13.49 0.45 -6.94
CA SER A 518 -14.13 0.24 -8.25
C SER A 518 -15.26 1.25 -8.52
N PRO A 519 -15.20 2.02 -9.63
CA PRO A 519 -16.24 2.97 -10.02
C PRO A 519 -17.63 2.35 -10.18
N ALA A 520 -17.71 1.08 -10.61
CA ALA A 520 -18.98 0.38 -10.77
C ALA A 520 -19.77 0.25 -9.45
N HIS A 521 -19.05 0.19 -8.32
CA HIS A 521 -19.64 0.03 -7.00
C HIS A 521 -19.67 1.34 -6.20
N TYR A 522 -18.57 2.11 -6.24
CA TYR A 522 -18.37 3.21 -5.29
C TYR A 522 -18.24 4.59 -5.94
N ALA A 523 -18.56 4.75 -7.24
CA ALA A 523 -18.64 6.10 -7.81
C ALA A 523 -19.71 6.93 -7.08
N PRO A 524 -19.39 8.14 -6.57
CA PRO A 524 -20.31 8.94 -5.77
C PRO A 524 -21.62 9.19 -6.54
N GLY A 525 -22.77 8.89 -5.92
CA GLY A 525 -24.10 9.09 -6.50
C GLY A 525 -24.52 8.13 -7.62
N VAL A 526 -23.63 7.24 -8.11
CA VAL A 526 -23.87 6.43 -9.32
C VAL A 526 -23.59 4.94 -9.11
N GLY A 527 -22.55 4.58 -8.36
CA GLY A 527 -22.17 3.18 -8.15
C GLY A 527 -23.21 2.37 -7.36
N SER A 528 -23.23 1.05 -7.50
CA SER A 528 -24.24 0.18 -6.84
C SER A 528 -24.30 0.30 -5.31
N ASN A 529 -23.20 0.76 -4.70
CA ASN A 529 -22.96 0.89 -3.26
C ASN A 529 -22.32 2.25 -2.96
N TRP A 530 -22.66 3.30 -3.71
CA TRP A 530 -22.03 4.61 -3.51
C TRP A 530 -22.29 5.17 -2.10
N ASP A 531 -23.46 4.87 -1.54
CA ASP A 531 -23.90 5.33 -0.23
C ASP A 531 -23.10 4.71 0.91
N ASP A 532 -22.39 3.61 0.68
CA ASP A 532 -21.44 3.03 1.61
C ASP A 532 -20.22 3.94 1.78
N ALA A 533 -19.71 4.52 0.68
CA ALA A 533 -18.47 5.30 0.65
C ALA A 533 -18.67 6.82 0.89
N TRP A 534 -19.83 7.37 0.55
CA TRP A 534 -20.02 8.82 0.42
C TRP A 534 -21.18 9.37 1.25
N ILE A 535 -21.05 10.61 1.71
CA ILE A 535 -22.14 11.43 2.28
C ILE A 535 -22.49 12.50 1.25
N LYS A 536 -23.74 12.57 0.81
CA LYS A 536 -24.19 13.62 -0.13
C LYS A 536 -24.37 14.94 0.63
N ILE A 537 -23.64 15.99 0.23
CA ILE A 537 -23.59 17.27 0.97
C ILE A 537 -24.54 18.32 0.38
N SER A 538 -24.62 18.42 -0.95
CA SER A 538 -25.52 19.39 -1.61
C SER A 538 -25.83 18.98 -3.06
N LYS A 539 -26.77 19.69 -3.68
CA LYS A 539 -27.30 19.45 -5.03
C LYS A 539 -27.16 20.69 -5.89
#